data_AF-A0A259PIL4-F1
#
_entry.id   AF-A0A259PIL4-F1
#
_cell.length_a   1.000
_cell.length_b   1.000
_cell.length_c   1.000
_cell.angle_alpha   90.00
_cell.angle_beta   90.00
_cell.angle_gamma   90.00
#
_symmetry.space_group_name_H-M   'P 1'
#
loop_
_entity.id
_entity.type
_entity.pdbx_description
1 polymer ?
#
loop_
_entity_poly.entity_id
_entity_poly.type
_entity_poly.pdbx_seq_one_letter_code
_entity_poly.pdbx_strand_id
1 'polypeptide(L)'
;MTLMQKVVTPASSYAHLVNGHDRMAGYVVRAADVSFATTPAQLFEVHGLGYPGSPFRPTDDHVDLLRFESSPQLQYRDVPGYIVPLWWLRHSRIPPRTELVRVYSDGSSRLLAWYGDVGTGWTSAPGIPGQPGLSSLSRCVGPVAKWHSAYLEADVLDDDTVVLALANPPLAETGFDQSPSGRWYRHVARTEVSELFELDLTARWNGLAVRVVDQWQDAQRYVVARISHLGDDMDRAERLHLQQVEAGVYEAVVYAAELTDLQTNQVVPLTWAPGPTTTSQRSYGAPYQHHAHY
;
A
#
# COMPACT_ATOMS: atom_id res chain seq x y z
N MET A 1 -15.05 -10.20 1.44
CA MET A 1 -13.71 -9.60 1.64
C MET A 1 -13.17 -10.09 2.99
N THR A 2 -11.85 -10.08 3.18
CA THR A 2 -11.23 -10.60 4.40
C THR A 2 -10.66 -9.43 5.20
N LEU A 3 -11.24 -9.16 6.36
CA LEU A 3 -10.74 -8.13 7.26
C LEU A 3 -9.41 -8.58 7.89
N MET A 4 -8.38 -7.80 7.64
CA MET A 4 -7.05 -7.94 8.20
C MET A 4 -6.84 -6.92 9.31
N GLN A 5 -5.94 -7.24 10.24
CA GLN A 5 -5.46 -6.26 11.21
C GLN A 5 -3.95 -6.35 11.41
N LYS A 6 -3.37 -5.22 11.77
CA LYS A 6 -1.93 -5.06 12.02
C LYS A 6 -1.71 -4.13 13.20
N VAL A 7 -1.00 -4.57 14.23
CA VAL A 7 -0.48 -3.62 15.22
C VAL A 7 0.66 -2.80 14.62
N VAL A 8 0.62 -1.48 14.79
CA VAL A 8 1.61 -0.53 14.27
C VAL A 8 2.41 0.08 15.42
N THR A 9 3.69 0.37 15.17
CA THR A 9 4.55 0.99 16.20
C THR A 9 4.06 2.41 16.52
N PRO A 10 4.43 2.98 17.70
CA PRO A 10 4.14 4.39 17.98
C PRO A 10 4.65 5.35 16.91
N ALA A 11 5.81 5.04 16.30
CA ALA A 11 6.37 5.82 15.19
C ALA A 11 5.52 5.71 13.92
N SER A 12 5.06 4.51 13.56
CA SER A 12 4.14 4.30 12.43
C SER A 12 2.79 4.98 12.66
N SER A 13 2.20 4.86 13.86
CA SER A 13 0.97 5.56 14.24
C SER A 13 1.11 7.08 14.10
N TYR A 14 2.20 7.65 14.60
CA TYR A 14 2.51 9.07 14.41
C TYR A 14 2.66 9.43 12.93
N ALA A 15 3.35 8.61 12.13
CA ALA A 15 3.53 8.85 10.71
C ALA A 15 2.20 8.87 9.94
N HIS A 16 1.22 8.05 10.32
CA HIS A 16 -0.13 8.09 9.76
C HIS A 16 -0.90 9.33 10.23
N LEU A 17 -0.96 9.57 11.55
CA LEU A 17 -1.80 10.62 12.15
C LEU A 17 -1.28 12.04 11.92
N VAL A 18 0.03 12.21 11.76
CA VAL A 18 0.65 13.54 11.66
C VAL A 18 1.19 13.79 10.26
N ASN A 19 1.94 12.84 9.69
CA ASN A 19 2.57 13.04 8.39
C ASN A 19 1.69 12.59 7.21
N GLY A 20 0.61 11.86 7.49
CA GLY A 20 -0.28 11.31 6.46
C GLY A 20 0.37 10.21 5.62
N HIS A 21 1.35 9.48 6.16
CA HIS A 21 1.95 8.36 5.45
C HIS A 21 0.89 7.32 5.09
N ASP A 22 0.90 6.85 3.85
CA ASP A 22 -0.11 5.98 3.25
C ASP A 22 0.40 4.55 3.03
N ARG A 23 1.41 4.10 3.78
CA ARG A 23 2.11 2.84 3.52
C ARG A 23 2.13 1.91 4.72
N MET A 24 2.14 0.61 4.45
CA MET A 24 2.24 -0.43 5.48
C MET A 24 2.99 -1.66 4.96
N ALA A 25 3.61 -2.42 5.87
CA ALA A 25 4.36 -3.63 5.57
C ALA A 25 4.41 -4.57 6.80
N GLY A 26 5.04 -5.73 6.66
CA GLY A 26 5.37 -6.62 7.78
C GLY A 26 4.22 -7.51 8.22
N TYR A 27 4.27 -8.02 9.44
CA TYR A 27 3.30 -9.01 9.90
C TYR A 27 1.89 -8.46 10.07
N VAL A 28 0.91 -9.25 9.62
CA VAL A 28 -0.53 -9.00 9.72
C VAL A 28 -1.27 -10.30 9.99
N VAL A 29 -2.47 -10.21 10.58
CA VAL A 29 -3.34 -11.35 10.87
C VAL A 29 -4.75 -11.07 10.37
N ARG A 30 -5.56 -12.11 10.14
CA ARG A 30 -7.00 -11.95 9.91
C ARG A 30 -7.65 -11.53 11.21
N ALA A 31 -8.48 -10.48 11.18
CA ALA A 31 -9.16 -9.98 12.38
C ALA A 31 -10.07 -11.05 13.02
N ALA A 32 -10.66 -11.93 12.21
CA ALA A 32 -11.51 -13.02 12.71
C ALA A 32 -10.73 -14.03 13.60
N ASP A 33 -9.49 -14.36 13.21
CA ASP A 33 -8.67 -15.37 13.90
C ASP A 33 -8.18 -14.88 15.29
N VAL A 34 -8.21 -13.56 15.50
CA VAL A 34 -7.75 -12.89 16.74
C VAL A 34 -8.85 -12.04 17.36
N SER A 35 -10.11 -12.33 17.04
CA SER A 35 -11.27 -11.58 17.56
C SER A 35 -11.38 -11.60 19.09
N PHE A 36 -10.75 -12.58 19.75
CA PHE A 36 -10.64 -12.68 21.21
C PHE A 36 -9.58 -11.73 21.81
N ALA A 37 -8.65 -11.22 21.01
CA ALA A 37 -7.55 -10.37 21.48
C ALA A 37 -7.99 -8.91 21.51
N THR A 38 -8.50 -8.47 22.65
CA THR A 38 -9.09 -7.14 22.84
C THR A 38 -8.24 -6.24 23.73
N THR A 39 -7.14 -6.72 24.28
CA THR A 39 -6.24 -5.93 25.14
C THR A 39 -4.81 -5.89 24.56
N PRO A 40 -3.99 -4.88 24.92
CA PRO A 40 -2.57 -4.81 24.56
C PRO A 40 -1.79 -6.09 24.87
N ALA A 41 -1.99 -6.71 26.03
CA ALA A 41 -1.34 -7.96 26.39
C ALA A 41 -1.67 -9.11 25.42
N GLN A 42 -2.95 -9.25 25.04
CA GLN A 42 -3.36 -10.28 24.10
C GLN A 42 -2.87 -9.97 22.67
N LEU A 43 -2.93 -8.70 22.26
CA LEU A 43 -2.44 -8.26 20.96
C LEU A 43 -0.92 -8.43 20.83
N PHE A 44 -0.18 -8.22 21.92
CA PHE A 44 1.25 -8.48 21.98
C PHE A 44 1.61 -9.92 21.63
N GLU A 45 0.89 -10.88 22.22
CA GLU A 45 1.11 -12.30 21.96
C GLU A 45 0.72 -12.70 20.53
N VAL A 46 -0.50 -12.37 20.08
CA VAL A 46 -1.03 -12.86 18.79
C VAL A 46 -0.41 -12.18 17.57
N HIS A 47 0.14 -10.97 17.70
CA HIS A 47 0.89 -10.29 16.64
C HIS A 47 2.40 -10.53 16.74
N GLY A 48 2.88 -11.32 17.71
CA GLY A 48 4.30 -11.63 17.85
C GLY A 48 5.16 -10.39 18.14
N LEU A 49 4.68 -9.48 18.99
CA LEU A 49 5.32 -8.18 19.23
C LEU A 49 6.55 -8.24 20.14
N GLY A 50 6.93 -9.41 20.65
CA GLY A 50 8.09 -9.61 21.53
C GLY A 50 9.45 -9.77 20.83
N TYR A 51 9.62 -9.23 19.62
CA TYR A 51 10.88 -9.34 18.86
C TYR A 51 12.00 -8.45 19.46
N PRO A 52 13.29 -8.74 19.19
CA PRO A 52 14.40 -7.92 19.66
C PRO A 52 14.26 -6.46 19.24
N GLY A 53 14.44 -5.53 20.18
CA GLY A 53 14.30 -4.09 19.92
C GLY A 53 12.85 -3.59 19.80
N SER A 54 11.86 -4.45 20.04
CA SER A 54 10.45 -4.07 19.99
C SER A 54 10.13 -2.90 20.93
N PRO A 55 9.34 -1.90 20.46
CA PRO A 55 8.88 -0.81 21.30
C PRO A 55 7.69 -1.19 22.18
N PHE A 56 7.12 -2.38 22.01
CA PHE A 56 5.89 -2.81 22.68
C PHE A 56 6.17 -3.51 24.01
N ARG A 57 5.24 -3.37 24.95
CA ARG A 57 5.19 -4.14 26.19
C ARG A 57 3.78 -4.70 26.39
N PRO A 58 3.63 -5.91 26.96
CA PRO A 58 2.30 -6.45 27.29
C PRO A 58 1.49 -5.56 28.24
N THR A 59 2.17 -4.71 29.01
CA THR A 59 1.59 -3.79 29.99
C THR A 59 1.37 -2.38 29.45
N ASP A 60 1.51 -2.15 28.14
CA ASP A 60 1.23 -0.84 27.57
C ASP A 60 -0.24 -0.45 27.81
N ASP A 61 -0.49 0.82 28.16
CA ASP A 61 -1.83 1.33 28.40
C ASP A 61 -2.72 1.23 27.14
N HIS A 62 -2.10 1.24 25.96
CA HIS A 62 -2.75 1.06 24.68
C HIS A 62 -1.78 0.61 23.59
N VAL A 63 -2.34 0.06 22.52
CA VAL A 63 -1.67 -0.16 21.23
C VAL A 63 -2.55 0.33 20.09
N ASP A 64 -1.93 0.76 19.00
CA ASP A 64 -2.64 1.20 17.80
C ASP A 64 -2.59 0.11 16.73
N LEU A 65 -3.68 -0.06 16.00
CA LEU A 65 -3.83 -1.06 14.96
C LEU A 65 -4.45 -0.48 13.69
N LEU A 66 -3.97 -0.95 12.54
CA LEU A 66 -4.64 -0.78 11.25
C LEU A 66 -5.64 -1.92 11.07
N ARG A 67 -6.87 -1.60 10.67
CA ARG A 67 -7.91 -2.54 10.21
C ARG A 67 -8.23 -2.23 8.76
N PHE A 68 -8.07 -3.22 7.89
CA PHE A 68 -8.20 -3.02 6.45
C PHE A 68 -8.75 -4.26 5.78
N GLU A 69 -9.55 -4.08 4.73
CA GLU A 69 -9.97 -5.19 3.90
C GLU A 69 -8.81 -5.64 3.02
N SER A 70 -8.57 -6.95 2.98
CA SER A 70 -7.64 -7.51 2.01
C SER A 70 -8.16 -7.24 0.60
N SER A 71 -7.34 -6.58 -0.21
CA SER A 71 -7.65 -6.27 -1.60
C SER A 71 -6.65 -6.94 -2.55
N PRO A 72 -6.96 -7.02 -3.86
CA PRO A 72 -6.08 -7.63 -4.85
C PRO A 72 -4.70 -6.97 -4.96
N GLN A 73 -4.54 -5.73 -4.49
CA GLN A 73 -3.26 -5.01 -4.49
C GLN A 73 -2.27 -5.52 -3.43
N LEU A 74 -2.76 -6.26 -2.42
CA LEU A 74 -1.95 -6.67 -1.29
C LEU A 74 -1.33 -8.04 -1.54
N GLN A 75 -0.01 -8.13 -1.32
CA GLN A 75 0.76 -9.35 -1.50
C GLN A 75 1.17 -9.91 -0.14
N TYR A 76 0.68 -11.11 0.15
CA TYR A 76 0.93 -11.81 1.41
C TYR A 76 1.83 -13.02 1.18
N ARG A 77 2.70 -13.30 2.14
CA ARG A 77 3.43 -14.56 2.26
C ARG A 77 3.12 -15.21 3.59
N ASP A 78 2.80 -16.49 3.59
CA ASP A 78 2.53 -17.24 4.81
C ASP A 78 3.79 -17.35 5.69
N VAL A 79 3.61 -17.33 7.01
CA VAL A 79 4.68 -17.44 8.00
C VAL A 79 4.38 -18.63 8.91
N PRO A 80 5.02 -19.79 8.68
CA PRO A 80 4.72 -20.99 9.44
C PRO A 80 5.21 -20.88 10.89
N GLY A 81 4.59 -21.66 11.78
CA GLY A 81 5.06 -21.82 13.16
C GLY A 81 4.35 -20.96 14.22
N TYR A 82 3.34 -20.18 13.84
CA TYR A 82 2.51 -19.39 14.77
C TYR A 82 1.17 -20.09 15.04
N ILE A 83 0.64 -19.92 16.25
CA ILE A 83 -0.65 -20.50 16.67
C ILE A 83 -1.82 -19.87 15.87
N VAL A 84 -1.72 -18.56 15.63
CA VAL A 84 -2.58 -17.82 14.72
C VAL A 84 -1.85 -17.70 13.38
N PRO A 85 -2.52 -17.96 12.25
CA PRO A 85 -1.94 -17.69 10.95
C PRO A 85 -1.42 -16.24 10.86
N LEU A 86 -0.12 -16.12 10.61
CA LEU A 86 0.58 -14.86 10.51
C LEU A 86 1.03 -14.69 9.06
N TRP A 87 0.67 -13.57 8.46
CA TRP A 87 1.07 -13.27 7.09
C TRP A 87 2.06 -12.13 7.07
N TRP A 88 3.10 -12.31 6.27
CA TRP A 88 4.00 -11.25 5.91
C TRP A 88 3.37 -10.43 4.77
N LEU A 89 2.95 -9.20 5.07
CA LEU A 89 2.50 -8.25 4.06
C LEU A 89 3.71 -7.54 3.45
N ARG A 90 3.80 -7.60 2.13
CA ARG A 90 4.76 -6.81 1.37
C ARG A 90 4.51 -5.31 1.59
N HIS A 91 5.56 -4.49 1.50
CA HIS A 91 5.40 -3.04 1.61
C HIS A 91 4.49 -2.52 0.48
N SER A 92 3.31 -2.04 0.87
CA SER A 92 2.19 -1.67 0.00
C SER A 92 1.55 -0.35 0.46
N ARG A 93 0.80 0.29 -0.43
CA ARG A 93 -0.08 1.40 -0.06
C ARG A 93 -1.26 0.84 0.74
N ILE A 94 -1.65 1.56 1.77
CA ILE A 94 -2.80 1.26 2.60
C ILE A 94 -4.07 1.26 1.72
N PRO A 95 -4.90 0.21 1.77
CA PRO A 95 -6.15 0.19 1.00
C PRO A 95 -7.12 1.27 1.46
N PRO A 96 -8.03 1.73 0.56
CA PRO A 96 -9.16 2.56 0.93
C PRO A 96 -9.95 2.02 2.12
N ARG A 97 -10.52 2.93 2.89
CA ARG A 97 -11.35 2.65 4.08
C ARG A 97 -10.61 1.94 5.22
N THR A 98 -9.28 1.98 5.24
CA THR A 98 -8.49 1.46 6.37
C THR A 98 -8.73 2.31 7.62
N GLU A 99 -8.98 1.68 8.74
CA GLU A 99 -9.14 2.33 10.03
C GLU A 99 -7.86 2.24 10.86
N LEU A 100 -7.46 3.33 11.52
CA LEU A 100 -6.47 3.34 12.58
C LEU A 100 -7.20 3.40 13.92
N VAL A 101 -7.09 2.35 14.73
CA VAL A 101 -7.84 2.15 15.96
C VAL A 101 -6.87 2.02 17.13
N ARG A 102 -7.15 2.69 18.24
CA ARG A 102 -6.47 2.50 19.52
C ARG A 102 -7.22 1.48 20.36
N VAL A 103 -6.50 0.51 20.92
CA VAL A 103 -7.03 -0.48 21.86
C VAL A 103 -6.39 -0.26 23.22
N TYR A 104 -7.21 -0.09 24.26
CA TYR A 104 -6.77 0.22 25.62
C TYR A 104 -6.70 -1.03 26.50
N SER A 105 -5.98 -0.91 27.62
CA SER A 105 -5.77 -1.99 28.60
C SER A 105 -7.06 -2.57 29.21
N ASP A 106 -8.15 -1.80 29.23
CA ASP A 106 -9.46 -2.22 29.73
C ASP A 106 -10.30 -2.99 28.68
N GLY A 107 -9.77 -3.17 27.47
CA GLY A 107 -10.45 -3.82 26.36
C GLY A 107 -11.31 -2.90 25.50
N SER A 108 -11.41 -1.61 25.86
CA SER A 108 -12.10 -0.62 25.04
C SER A 108 -11.25 -0.23 23.82
N SER A 109 -11.91 0.29 22.79
CA SER A 109 -11.23 0.76 21.59
C SER A 109 -11.79 2.09 21.09
N ARG A 110 -10.95 2.89 20.44
CA ARG A 110 -11.29 4.19 19.86
C ARG A 110 -10.73 4.32 18.45
N LEU A 111 -11.59 4.66 17.49
CA LEU A 111 -11.14 5.08 16.16
C LEU A 111 -10.35 6.39 16.27
N LEU A 112 -9.13 6.41 15.75
CA LEU A 112 -8.26 7.59 15.72
C LEU A 112 -8.39 8.32 14.38
N ALA A 113 -8.36 7.57 13.29
CA ALA A 113 -8.47 8.09 11.93
C ALA A 113 -8.90 6.98 10.97
N TRP A 114 -9.33 7.36 9.76
CA TRP A 114 -9.49 6.43 8.65
C TRP A 114 -8.78 6.99 7.42
N TYR A 115 -8.22 6.11 6.62
CA TYR A 115 -7.70 6.41 5.30
C TYR A 115 -8.86 6.28 4.32
N GLY A 116 -9.25 7.38 3.67
CA GLY A 116 -10.35 7.37 2.69
C GLY A 116 -9.92 6.63 1.42
N ASP A 117 -9.01 7.25 0.68
CA ASP A 117 -8.41 6.79 -0.57
C ASP A 117 -7.19 7.68 -0.91
N VAL A 118 -6.53 7.39 -2.03
CA VAL A 118 -5.38 8.14 -2.55
C VAL A 118 -5.66 9.64 -2.76
N GLY A 119 -6.92 10.02 -2.95
CA GLY A 119 -7.37 11.40 -3.14
C GLY A 119 -7.57 12.17 -1.83
N THR A 120 -8.01 11.49 -0.77
CA THR A 120 -8.37 12.12 0.50
C THR A 120 -7.33 11.90 1.60
N GLY A 121 -6.61 10.79 1.57
CA GLY A 121 -5.64 10.40 2.58
C GLY A 121 -6.29 10.10 3.93
N TRP A 122 -5.55 10.38 5.01
CA TRP A 122 -6.02 10.19 6.37
C TRP A 122 -6.95 11.30 6.85
N THR A 123 -8.07 10.92 7.45
CA THR A 123 -9.00 11.83 8.12
C THR A 123 -9.13 11.44 9.59
N SER A 124 -8.91 12.40 10.49
CA SER A 124 -9.07 12.21 11.94
C SER A 124 -10.52 11.92 12.31
N ALA A 125 -10.71 11.04 13.28
CA ALA A 125 -12.02 10.77 13.85
C ALA A 125 -12.55 11.95 14.69
N PRO A 126 -13.88 12.07 14.88
CA PRO A 126 -14.45 13.11 15.73
C PRO A 126 -13.80 13.16 17.13
N GLY A 127 -13.40 14.36 17.55
CA GLY A 127 -12.74 14.57 18.84
C GLY A 127 -11.27 14.13 18.90
N ILE A 128 -10.66 13.76 17.77
CA ILE A 128 -9.21 13.60 17.62
C ILE A 128 -8.64 14.93 17.10
N PRO A 129 -7.71 15.57 17.83
CA PRO A 129 -7.17 16.86 17.42
C PRO A 129 -6.20 16.70 16.25
N GLY A 130 -6.13 17.76 15.43
CA GLY A 130 -5.22 17.82 14.29
C GLY A 130 -5.79 17.16 13.04
N GLN A 131 -5.35 17.68 11.89
CA GLN A 131 -5.59 17.06 10.60
C GLN A 131 -4.29 16.41 10.15
N PRO A 132 -4.31 15.13 9.74
CA PRO A 132 -3.13 14.49 9.19
C PRO A 132 -2.60 15.28 7.99
N GLY A 133 -1.28 15.35 7.87
CA GLY A 133 -0.63 15.94 6.72
C GLY A 133 -0.98 15.21 5.42
N LEU A 134 -0.60 15.80 4.29
CA LEU A 134 -0.70 15.15 3.00
C LEU A 134 0.69 14.65 2.58
N SER A 135 0.94 13.35 2.75
CA SER A 135 2.18 12.74 2.25
C SER A 135 2.27 12.87 0.74
N SER A 136 3.49 12.92 0.19
CA SER A 136 3.67 12.83 -1.25
C SER A 136 3.25 11.45 -1.77
N LEU A 137 2.69 11.39 -2.98
CA LEU A 137 2.34 10.13 -3.61
C LEU A 137 3.63 9.41 -4.00
N SER A 138 3.87 8.24 -3.40
CA SER A 138 4.95 7.38 -3.85
C SER A 138 4.65 6.89 -5.27
N ARG A 139 5.63 7.06 -6.15
CA ARG A 139 5.60 6.50 -7.52
C ARG A 139 6.08 5.05 -7.58
N CYS A 140 6.41 4.45 -6.44
CA CYS A 140 7.02 3.12 -6.37
C CYS A 140 6.12 2.08 -5.67
N VAL A 141 5.03 2.53 -5.05
CA VAL A 141 4.12 1.70 -4.26
C VAL A 141 2.68 2.15 -4.47
N GLY A 142 1.79 1.16 -4.57
CA GLY A 142 0.35 1.36 -4.69
C GLY A 142 -0.16 1.21 -6.12
N PRO A 143 -1.49 1.20 -6.30
CA PRO A 143 -2.10 1.07 -7.60
C PRO A 143 -1.80 2.26 -8.51
N VAL A 144 -1.67 1.96 -9.80
CA VAL A 144 -1.50 2.92 -10.90
C VAL A 144 -2.52 2.57 -11.97
N ALA A 145 -3.24 3.59 -12.44
CA ALA A 145 -4.25 3.48 -13.48
C ALA A 145 -3.83 4.28 -14.71
N LYS A 146 -4.07 3.70 -15.90
CA LYS A 146 -3.95 4.43 -17.17
C LYS A 146 -5.31 4.96 -17.60
N TRP A 147 -5.46 6.28 -17.55
CA TRP A 147 -6.67 7.00 -17.92
C TRP A 147 -6.32 8.13 -18.89
N HIS A 148 -7.02 8.21 -20.02
CA HIS A 148 -6.73 9.16 -21.11
C HIS A 148 -5.24 9.24 -21.52
N SER A 149 -4.57 8.09 -21.59
CA SER A 149 -3.12 7.95 -21.90
C SER A 149 -2.14 8.45 -20.84
N ALA A 150 -2.61 8.95 -19.70
CA ALA A 150 -1.79 9.29 -18.55
C ALA A 150 -1.79 8.14 -17.52
N TYR A 151 -0.64 7.89 -16.91
CA TYR A 151 -0.54 7.03 -15.72
C TYR A 151 -0.72 7.90 -14.48
N LEU A 152 -1.67 7.51 -13.64
CA LEU A 152 -2.08 8.23 -12.46
C LEU A 152 -2.06 7.28 -11.28
N GLU A 153 -1.64 7.78 -10.12
CA GLU A 153 -1.74 7.08 -8.86
C GLU A 153 -3.21 6.86 -8.55
N ALA A 154 -3.51 5.65 -8.13
CA ALA A 154 -4.88 5.20 -8.00
C ALA A 154 -5.10 4.43 -6.72
N ASP A 155 -6.37 4.34 -6.35
CA ASP A 155 -6.89 3.34 -5.43
C ASP A 155 -8.16 2.71 -6.04
N VAL A 156 -8.38 1.43 -5.73
CA VAL A 156 -9.58 0.71 -6.16
C VAL A 156 -10.54 0.65 -4.97
N LEU A 157 -11.68 1.30 -5.10
CA LEU A 157 -12.64 1.43 -4.01
C LEU A 157 -13.58 0.22 -3.92
N ASP A 158 -13.95 -0.30 -5.08
CA ASP A 158 -14.76 -1.49 -5.32
C ASP A 158 -14.54 -1.95 -6.78
N ASP A 159 -15.26 -2.99 -7.21
CA ASP A 159 -15.08 -3.59 -8.53
C ASP A 159 -15.39 -2.62 -9.70
N ASP A 160 -16.16 -1.56 -9.43
CA ASP A 160 -16.66 -0.63 -10.44
C ASP A 160 -16.04 0.77 -10.35
N THR A 161 -15.33 1.10 -9.27
CA THR A 161 -14.87 2.48 -9.01
C THR A 161 -13.37 2.53 -8.76
N VAL A 162 -12.69 3.40 -9.52
CA VAL A 162 -11.28 3.75 -9.32
C VAL A 162 -11.18 5.22 -8.93
N VAL A 163 -10.41 5.51 -7.89
CA VAL A 163 -10.02 6.88 -7.52
C VAL A 163 -8.68 7.18 -8.15
N LEU A 164 -8.59 8.24 -8.95
CA LEU A 164 -7.37 8.76 -9.54
C LEU A 164 -6.90 9.96 -8.72
N ALA A 165 -5.60 10.11 -8.52
CA ALA A 165 -5.04 11.24 -7.78
C ALA A 165 -3.83 11.87 -8.47
N LEU A 166 -3.66 13.15 -8.19
CA LEU A 166 -2.59 14.00 -8.71
C LEU A 166 -2.03 14.87 -7.60
N ALA A 167 -0.70 15.02 -7.56
CA ALA A 167 -0.05 15.93 -6.63
C ALA A 167 -0.23 17.41 -7.00
N ASN A 168 -0.42 17.71 -8.28
CA ASN A 168 -0.54 19.06 -8.82
C ASN A 168 -1.87 19.22 -9.56
N PRO A 169 -2.39 20.46 -9.71
CA PRO A 169 -3.59 20.72 -10.50
C PRO A 169 -3.49 20.11 -11.90
N PRO A 170 -4.54 19.46 -12.41
CA PRO A 170 -4.55 18.97 -13.78
C PRO A 170 -4.47 20.14 -14.76
N LEU A 171 -3.60 20.04 -15.77
CA LEU A 171 -3.35 21.13 -16.72
C LEU A 171 -4.44 21.25 -17.80
N ALA A 172 -4.99 20.11 -18.24
CA ALA A 172 -5.94 20.05 -19.36
C ALA A 172 -7.21 19.26 -19.04
N GLU A 173 -7.16 18.38 -18.04
CA GLU A 173 -8.28 17.54 -17.64
C GLU A 173 -9.20 18.31 -16.67
N THR A 174 -10.49 18.30 -16.96
CA THR A 174 -11.51 18.89 -16.08
C THR A 174 -12.08 17.82 -15.13
N GLY A 175 -12.85 18.20 -14.11
CA GLY A 175 -13.58 17.27 -13.25
C GLY A 175 -12.75 16.53 -12.20
N PHE A 176 -11.53 16.99 -11.93
CA PHE A 176 -10.87 16.67 -10.66
C PHE A 176 -11.36 17.64 -9.60
N ASP A 177 -11.67 17.11 -8.43
CA ASP A 177 -11.92 17.88 -7.22
C ASP A 177 -10.63 18.00 -6.42
N GLN A 178 -10.53 19.04 -5.60
CA GLN A 178 -9.44 19.18 -4.64
C GLN A 178 -9.96 18.82 -3.24
N SER A 179 -9.36 17.80 -2.62
CA SER A 179 -9.72 17.43 -1.25
C SER A 179 -9.26 18.51 -0.25
N PRO A 180 -9.80 18.52 0.98
CA PRO A 180 -9.39 19.49 2.00
C PRO A 180 -7.88 19.48 2.32
N SER A 181 -7.20 18.35 2.07
CA SER A 181 -5.76 18.22 2.24
C SER A 181 -4.95 18.80 1.06
N GLY A 182 -5.62 19.24 -0.02
CA GLY A 182 -5.02 19.88 -1.19
C GLY A 182 -4.72 18.93 -2.35
N ARG A 183 -5.01 17.63 -2.21
CA ARG A 183 -4.81 16.62 -3.27
C ARG A 183 -5.90 16.76 -4.34
N TRP A 184 -5.49 16.71 -5.60
CA TRP A 184 -6.42 16.63 -6.72
C TRP A 184 -6.81 15.18 -6.95
N TYR A 185 -8.10 14.89 -7.03
CA TYR A 185 -8.58 13.53 -7.24
C TYR A 185 -9.86 13.47 -8.07
N ARG A 186 -10.14 12.30 -8.61
CA ARG A 186 -11.34 12.03 -9.40
C ARG A 186 -11.78 10.59 -9.26
N HIS A 187 -13.08 10.38 -9.07
CA HIS A 187 -13.70 9.06 -9.24
C HIS A 187 -14.03 8.81 -10.70
N VAL A 188 -13.65 7.65 -11.22
CA VAL A 188 -13.97 7.19 -12.58
C VAL A 188 -14.49 5.76 -12.51
N ALA A 189 -15.30 5.37 -13.50
CA ALA A 189 -15.70 3.98 -13.62
C ALA A 189 -14.48 3.12 -13.96
N ARG A 190 -14.41 1.90 -13.41
CA ARG A 190 -13.35 0.92 -13.69
C ARG A 190 -13.19 0.68 -15.19
N THR A 191 -14.28 0.75 -15.96
CA THR A 191 -14.30 0.57 -17.42
C THR A 191 -13.66 1.73 -18.20
N GLU A 192 -13.51 2.91 -17.61
CA GLU A 192 -12.81 4.05 -18.21
C GLU A 192 -11.28 3.93 -18.09
N VAL A 193 -10.81 3.04 -17.22
CA VAL A 193 -9.38 2.79 -16.97
C VAL A 193 -8.88 1.67 -17.87
N SER A 194 -7.97 2.02 -18.78
CA SER A 194 -7.42 1.10 -19.80
C SER A 194 -6.39 0.10 -19.25
N GLU A 195 -5.64 0.49 -18.22
CA GLU A 195 -4.67 -0.38 -17.52
C GLU A 195 -4.74 -0.10 -16.02
N LEU A 196 -4.62 -1.14 -15.20
CA LEU A 196 -4.62 -1.04 -13.75
C LEU A 196 -3.64 -2.07 -13.18
N PHE A 197 -2.61 -1.61 -12.48
CA PHE A 197 -1.54 -2.47 -11.96
C PHE A 197 -0.92 -1.86 -10.71
N GLU A 198 -0.18 -2.66 -9.94
CA GLU A 198 0.75 -2.18 -8.92
C GLU A 198 2.16 -2.12 -9.53
N LEU A 199 2.88 -1.04 -9.29
CA LEU A 199 4.31 -0.98 -9.61
C LEU A 199 5.10 -1.78 -8.58
N ASP A 200 5.92 -2.69 -9.06
CA ASP A 200 6.88 -3.45 -8.27
C ASP A 200 8.30 -3.12 -8.70
N LEU A 201 8.94 -2.20 -7.97
CA LEU A 201 10.36 -1.87 -8.15
C LEU A 201 11.23 -2.63 -7.17
N THR A 202 12.01 -3.58 -7.66
CA THR A 202 13.01 -4.32 -6.88
C THR A 202 14.42 -3.92 -7.30
N ALA A 203 15.37 -4.05 -6.38
CA ALA A 203 16.77 -3.77 -6.63
C ALA A 203 17.65 -4.55 -5.65
N ARG A 204 18.96 -4.38 -5.77
CA ARG A 204 19.94 -4.72 -4.74
C ARG A 204 20.65 -3.46 -4.25
N TRP A 205 20.91 -3.39 -2.95
CA TRP A 205 21.75 -2.37 -2.33
C TRP A 205 22.81 -3.05 -1.47
N ASN A 206 24.10 -2.84 -1.79
CA ASN A 206 25.21 -3.56 -1.16
C ASN A 206 24.99 -5.09 -1.12
N GLY A 207 24.38 -5.63 -2.18
CA GLY A 207 24.03 -7.03 -2.33
C GLY A 207 22.91 -7.53 -1.43
N LEU A 208 22.17 -6.68 -0.72
CA LEU A 208 20.92 -7.00 -0.05
C LEU A 208 19.75 -6.81 -1.04
N ALA A 209 18.83 -7.77 -1.12
CA ALA A 209 17.62 -7.61 -1.94
C ALA A 209 16.65 -6.62 -1.29
N VAL A 210 16.18 -5.63 -2.04
CA VAL A 210 15.34 -4.54 -1.54
C VAL A 210 14.22 -4.21 -2.52
N ARG A 211 13.13 -3.66 -2.00
CA ARG A 211 12.11 -2.95 -2.79
C ARG A 211 12.37 -1.45 -2.71
N VAL A 212 12.27 -0.73 -3.82
CA VAL A 212 12.20 0.74 -3.81
C VAL A 212 10.77 1.12 -3.50
N VAL A 213 10.56 1.90 -2.44
CA VAL A 213 9.23 2.20 -1.90
C VAL A 213 8.89 3.69 -1.91
N ASP A 214 9.87 4.52 -2.23
CA ASP A 214 9.72 5.94 -2.54
C ASP A 214 10.91 6.45 -3.34
N GLN A 215 10.74 7.58 -4.02
CA GLN A 215 11.83 8.26 -4.69
C GLN A 215 11.57 9.77 -4.77
N TRP A 216 12.56 10.57 -4.39
CA TRP A 216 12.50 12.04 -4.47
C TRP A 216 13.87 12.64 -4.78
N GLN A 217 13.92 13.96 -4.96
CA GLN A 217 15.16 14.71 -5.06
C GLN A 217 15.50 15.33 -3.71
N ASP A 218 16.71 15.14 -3.23
CA ASP A 218 17.20 15.81 -2.02
C ASP A 218 17.48 17.30 -2.25
N ALA A 219 17.95 18.00 -1.21
CA ALA A 219 18.26 19.43 -1.28
C ALA A 219 19.37 19.77 -2.31
N GLN A 220 20.20 18.79 -2.66
CA GLN A 220 21.28 18.90 -3.64
C GLN A 220 20.84 18.41 -5.04
N ARG A 221 19.55 18.07 -5.22
CA ARG A 221 18.94 17.54 -6.45
C ARG A 221 19.45 16.16 -6.85
N TYR A 222 20.07 15.42 -5.95
CA TYR A 222 20.34 14.00 -6.18
C TYR A 222 19.06 13.20 -6.02
N VAL A 223 18.88 12.20 -6.88
CA VAL A 223 17.78 11.25 -6.75
C VAL A 223 18.09 10.29 -5.63
N VAL A 224 17.29 10.33 -4.59
CA VAL A 224 17.34 9.42 -3.45
C VAL A 224 16.12 8.50 -3.47
N ALA A 225 16.32 7.29 -2.99
CA ALA A 225 15.31 6.25 -2.91
C ALA A 225 15.14 5.83 -1.46
N ARG A 226 13.88 5.66 -1.03
CA ARG A 226 13.59 4.88 0.18
C ARG A 226 13.54 3.43 -0.24
N ILE A 227 14.36 2.60 0.38
CA ILE A 227 14.38 1.15 0.17
C ILE A 227 13.79 0.44 1.38
N SER A 228 13.17 -0.70 1.12
CA SER A 228 12.60 -1.58 2.13
C SER A 228 13.11 -3.00 1.91
N HIS A 229 13.65 -3.60 2.97
CA HIS A 229 14.00 -5.00 3.06
C HIS A 229 13.03 -5.70 4.02
N LEU A 230 12.54 -6.86 3.59
CA LEU A 230 11.68 -7.73 4.40
C LEU A 230 12.55 -8.89 4.87
N GLY A 231 12.43 -9.27 6.15
CA GLY A 231 13.41 -9.96 7.00
C GLY A 231 13.91 -11.36 6.60
N ASP A 232 14.16 -11.61 5.32
CA ASP A 232 14.77 -12.82 4.80
C ASP A 232 16.29 -12.86 5.07
N ASP A 233 16.94 -11.70 5.31
CA ASP A 233 18.38 -11.57 5.67
C ASP A 233 18.59 -10.44 6.69
N MET A 234 18.02 -10.62 7.89
CA MET A 234 18.03 -9.63 8.99
C MET A 234 19.46 -9.24 9.42
N ASP A 235 20.34 -10.24 9.57
CA ASP A 235 21.73 -10.03 9.97
C ASP A 235 22.46 -9.09 9.00
N ARG A 236 22.22 -9.24 7.69
CA ARG A 236 22.80 -8.34 6.69
C ARG A 236 22.17 -6.96 6.72
N ALA A 237 20.85 -6.87 6.91
CA ALA A 237 20.17 -5.58 7.03
C ALA A 237 20.74 -4.76 8.21
N GLU A 238 20.99 -5.40 9.34
CA GLU A 238 21.57 -4.77 10.54
C GLU A 238 23.03 -4.36 10.34
N ARG A 239 23.85 -5.21 9.70
CA ARG A 239 25.24 -4.86 9.33
C ARG A 239 25.31 -3.68 8.36
N LEU A 240 24.30 -3.50 7.51
CA LEU A 240 24.18 -2.36 6.60
C LEU A 240 23.50 -1.15 7.23
N HIS A 241 23.19 -1.20 8.53
CA HIS A 241 22.57 -0.13 9.30
C HIS A 241 21.21 0.34 8.76
N LEU A 242 20.43 -0.57 8.15
CA LEU A 242 19.02 -0.26 7.89
C LEU A 242 18.29 -0.10 9.22
N GLN A 243 17.38 0.86 9.30
CA GLN A 243 16.52 1.03 10.45
C GLN A 243 15.44 -0.05 10.44
N GLN A 244 15.35 -0.84 11.51
CA GLN A 244 14.18 -1.68 11.73
C GLN A 244 13.00 -0.78 12.13
N VAL A 245 12.07 -0.57 11.21
CA VAL A 245 10.89 0.28 11.44
C VAL A 245 9.77 -0.49 12.11
N GLU A 246 9.69 -1.80 11.86
CA GLU A 246 8.77 -2.76 12.47
C GLU A 246 9.39 -4.17 12.47
N ALA A 247 8.70 -5.15 13.08
CA ALA A 247 9.13 -6.55 13.13
C ALA A 247 9.54 -7.07 11.74
N GLY A 248 10.85 -7.25 11.57
CA GLY A 248 11.54 -7.66 10.34
C GLY A 248 11.27 -6.80 9.09
N VAL A 249 10.80 -5.57 9.25
CA VAL A 249 10.76 -4.56 8.18
C VAL A 249 11.90 -3.58 8.42
N TYR A 250 12.82 -3.52 7.46
CA TYR A 250 14.01 -2.68 7.53
C TYR A 250 13.96 -1.65 6.41
N GLU A 251 14.26 -0.39 6.71
CA GLU A 251 14.28 0.69 5.73
C GLU A 251 15.57 1.52 5.78
N ALA A 252 15.91 2.09 4.64
CA ALA A 252 16.95 3.11 4.55
C ALA A 252 16.63 4.10 3.43
N VAL A 253 17.24 5.28 3.50
CA VAL A 253 17.28 6.23 2.39
C VAL A 253 18.67 6.17 1.79
N VAL A 254 18.74 5.91 0.49
CA VAL A 254 19.99 5.69 -0.24
C VAL A 254 20.00 6.51 -1.52
N TYR A 255 21.17 6.74 -2.11
CA TYR A 255 21.22 7.32 -3.44
C TYR A 255 20.73 6.30 -4.47
N ALA A 256 19.85 6.71 -5.38
CA ALA A 256 19.32 5.79 -6.39
C ALA A 256 20.44 5.23 -7.31
N ALA A 257 21.54 5.97 -7.45
CA ALA A 257 22.72 5.53 -8.21
C ALA A 257 23.50 4.37 -7.54
N GLU A 258 23.27 4.09 -6.25
CA GLU A 258 23.87 2.97 -5.53
C GLU A 258 23.08 1.66 -5.70
N LEU A 259 21.89 1.73 -6.31
CA LEU A 259 21.05 0.57 -6.55
C LEU A 259 21.54 -0.18 -7.79
N THR A 260 21.72 -1.48 -7.64
CA THR A 260 22.04 -2.40 -8.75
C THR A 260 20.86 -3.32 -9.03
N ASP A 261 20.87 -3.99 -10.18
CA ASP A 261 19.83 -4.95 -10.58
C ASP A 261 18.40 -4.39 -10.45
N LEU A 262 18.23 -3.10 -10.77
CA LEU A 262 16.93 -2.45 -10.71
C LEU A 262 15.99 -3.09 -11.73
N GLN A 263 14.87 -3.60 -11.25
CA GLN A 263 13.80 -4.18 -12.06
C GLN A 263 12.50 -3.45 -11.76
N THR A 264 11.78 -3.09 -12.82
CA THR A 264 10.44 -2.53 -12.74
C THR A 264 9.47 -3.54 -13.31
N ASN A 265 8.65 -4.12 -12.45
CA ASN A 265 7.61 -5.06 -12.83
C ASN A 265 6.24 -4.39 -12.65
N GLN A 266 5.30 -4.74 -13.52
CA GLN A 266 3.89 -4.41 -13.34
C GLN A 266 3.17 -5.65 -12.81
N VAL A 267 2.56 -5.54 -11.64
CA VAL A 267 1.76 -6.62 -11.07
C VAL A 267 0.29 -6.33 -11.38
N VAL A 268 -0.34 -7.20 -12.17
CA VAL A 268 -1.76 -7.13 -12.48
C VAL A 268 -2.46 -8.26 -11.73
N PRO A 269 -3.15 -7.97 -10.61
CA PRO A 269 -4.01 -8.94 -9.95
C PRO A 269 -5.03 -9.52 -10.93
N LEU A 270 -5.40 -10.79 -10.76
CA LEU A 270 -6.36 -11.46 -11.66
C LEU A 270 -7.68 -10.71 -11.79
N THR A 271 -8.17 -10.11 -10.71
CA THR A 271 -9.40 -9.32 -10.68
C THR A 271 -9.27 -7.97 -11.38
N TRP A 272 -8.05 -7.51 -11.70
CA TRP A 272 -7.79 -6.27 -12.44
C TRP A 272 -7.48 -6.51 -13.92
N ALA A 273 -7.22 -7.77 -14.31
CA ALA A 273 -7.07 -8.11 -15.71
C ALA A 273 -8.35 -7.72 -16.47
N PRO A 274 -8.24 -7.16 -17.70
CA PRO A 274 -9.42 -6.97 -18.53
C PRO A 274 -10.14 -8.32 -18.67
N GLY A 275 -11.43 -8.38 -18.33
CA GLY A 275 -12.25 -9.55 -18.63
C GLY A 275 -12.10 -9.93 -20.12
N PRO A 276 -12.27 -11.20 -20.51
CA PRO A 276 -12.04 -11.64 -21.88
C PRO A 276 -12.78 -10.71 -22.83
N THR A 277 -12.00 -9.93 -23.59
CA THR A 277 -12.52 -8.93 -24.49
C THR A 277 -13.32 -9.70 -25.53
N THR A 278 -14.63 -9.46 -25.61
CA THR A 278 -15.46 -9.94 -26.71
C THR A 278 -14.84 -9.35 -27.97
N THR A 279 -14.02 -10.14 -28.65
CA THR A 279 -13.37 -9.74 -29.88
C THR A 279 -14.50 -9.51 -30.86
N SER A 280 -14.77 -8.24 -31.15
CA SER A 280 -15.65 -7.85 -32.24
C SER A 280 -15.18 -8.60 -33.47
N GLN A 281 -16.05 -9.45 -34.01
CA GLN A 281 -15.84 -10.14 -35.26
C GLN A 281 -15.45 -9.09 -36.31
N ARG A 282 -14.17 -9.06 -36.67
CA ARG A 282 -13.77 -8.52 -37.96
C ARG A 282 -14.48 -9.37 -38.99
N SER A 283 -15.49 -8.76 -39.61
CA SER A 283 -16.12 -9.22 -40.84
C SER A 283 -15.03 -9.52 -41.85
N TYR A 284 -14.71 -10.80 -42.02
CA TYR A 284 -13.93 -11.25 -43.17
C TYR A 284 -14.78 -11.00 -44.42
N GLY A 285 -14.23 -10.17 -45.30
CA GLY A 285 -14.83 -9.83 -46.58
C GLY A 285 -15.14 -11.07 -47.41
N ALA A 286 -16.26 -10.99 -48.12
CA ALA A 286 -16.70 -12.00 -49.08
C ALA A 286 -15.61 -12.24 -50.14
N PRO A 287 -15.32 -13.50 -50.51
CA PRO A 287 -14.42 -13.78 -51.61
C PRO A 287 -15.10 -13.46 -52.94
N TYR A 288 -14.37 -12.71 -53.77
CA TYR A 288 -14.64 -12.49 -55.19
C TYR A 288 -14.86 -13.83 -55.91
N GLN A 289 -16.04 -14.01 -56.54
CA GLN A 289 -16.27 -15.11 -57.48
C GLN A 289 -15.67 -14.75 -58.84
N HIS A 290 -14.70 -15.56 -59.26
CA HIS A 290 -14.13 -15.51 -60.59
C HIS A 290 -15.12 -16.16 -61.58
N HIS A 291 -15.61 -15.39 -62.54
CA HIS A 291 -16.23 -15.96 -63.73
C HIS A 291 -15.18 -16.71 -64.56
N ALA A 292 -15.48 -17.96 -64.91
CA ALA A 292 -14.85 -18.67 -66.00
C ALA A 292 -15.94 -19.42 -66.77
N HIS A 293 -16.01 -19.09 -68.05
CA HIS A 293 -16.82 -19.73 -69.08
C HIS A 293 -16.51 -21.22 -69.19
N TYR A 294 -17.54 -22.06 -69.38
CA TYR A 294 -17.69 -23.03 -70.47
C TYR A 294 -19.13 -23.57 -70.47
#